data_AF-A0A3E0UI27-F1
#
_entry.id   AF-A0A3E0UI27-F1
#
_cell.length_a   1.000
_cell.length_b   1.000
_cell.length_c   1.000
_cell.angle_alpha   90.00
_cell.angle_beta   90.00
_cell.angle_gamma   90.00
#
_symmetry.space_group_name_H-M   'P 1'
#
loop_
_entity.id
_entity.type
_entity.pdbx_description
1 polymer ?
#
loop_
_entity_poly.entity_id
_entity_poly.type
_entity_poly.pdbx_seq_one_letter_code
_entity_poly.pdbx_strand_id
1 'polypeptide(L)'
;MKKLALGLSVAASLISTLANAHAHKTDHWDSYQHLAKEIAASVDSAPIAELAKKSAELTTLSTKLLPAFVVKQPICKDYLGAALAAANDMMTLSLDEIERDYHADGKLPAVKSAACYHAKDLLVHPATMAVIAKTAEDSKDTREQIEHELEEVLEHFSQVKQAAGL
;
A
#
# COMPACT_ATOMS: atom_id res chain seq x y z
N MET A 1 38.16 -21.62 -70.14
CA MET A 1 38.00 -22.47 -68.93
C MET A 1 37.88 -21.58 -67.70
N LYS A 2 36.71 -21.54 -67.04
CA LYS A 2 36.38 -21.10 -65.65
C LYS A 2 34.90 -20.68 -65.64
N LYS A 3 33.98 -21.62 -65.39
CA LYS A 3 33.45 -22.13 -64.11
C LYS A 3 32.15 -21.39 -63.74
N LEU A 4 31.05 -22.14 -63.91
CA LEU A 4 29.75 -21.99 -63.26
C LEU A 4 29.92 -21.70 -61.76
N ALA A 5 29.10 -20.80 -61.22
CA ALA A 5 28.72 -20.81 -59.82
C ALA A 5 27.21 -20.66 -59.72
N LEU A 6 26.58 -21.76 -59.35
CA LEU A 6 25.17 -22.00 -59.14
C LEU A 6 24.72 -21.25 -57.86
N GLY A 7 23.69 -20.41 -57.98
CA GLY A 7 23.10 -19.72 -56.83
C GLY A 7 22.29 -20.68 -55.97
N LEU A 8 22.60 -20.74 -54.68
CA LEU A 8 21.80 -21.41 -53.66
C LEU A 8 21.42 -20.38 -52.60
N SER A 9 20.18 -19.91 -52.65
CA SER A 9 19.61 -19.03 -51.61
C SER A 9 19.10 -19.90 -50.47
N VAL A 10 19.79 -19.89 -49.33
CA VAL A 10 19.30 -20.47 -48.08
C VAL A 10 18.52 -19.39 -47.34
N ALA A 11 17.19 -19.47 -47.39
CA ALA A 11 16.31 -18.66 -46.55
C ALA A 11 16.36 -19.20 -45.11
N ALA A 12 17.23 -18.63 -44.27
CA ALA A 12 17.24 -18.89 -42.85
C ALA A 12 16.01 -18.22 -42.21
N SER A 13 15.01 -19.04 -41.85
CA SER A 13 13.85 -18.60 -41.09
C SER A 13 14.26 -18.14 -39.70
N LEU A 14 14.16 -16.84 -39.44
CA LEU A 14 14.26 -16.26 -38.11
C LEU A 14 13.02 -16.67 -37.32
N ILE A 15 13.16 -17.69 -36.47
CA ILE A 15 12.19 -17.98 -35.42
C ILE A 15 12.39 -16.92 -34.35
N SER A 16 11.64 -15.83 -34.45
CA SER A 16 11.52 -14.85 -33.37
C SER A 16 10.79 -15.52 -32.20
N THR A 17 11.54 -15.96 -31.19
CA THR A 17 10.97 -16.27 -29.89
C THR A 17 10.42 -14.97 -29.29
N LEU A 18 9.11 -14.78 -29.39
CA LEU A 18 8.41 -13.79 -28.59
C LEU A 18 8.50 -14.26 -27.13
N ALA A 19 9.56 -13.82 -26.44
CA ALA A 19 9.57 -13.83 -24.99
C ALA A 19 8.39 -12.95 -24.55
N ASN A 20 7.30 -13.61 -24.16
CA ASN A 20 6.13 -12.96 -23.61
C ASN A 20 6.54 -12.41 -22.24
N ALA A 21 7.13 -11.22 -22.22
CA ALA A 21 7.28 -10.44 -21.01
C ALA A 21 5.86 -10.07 -20.57
N HIS A 22 5.21 -10.97 -19.83
CA HIS A 22 4.15 -10.56 -18.93
C HIS A 22 4.81 -9.58 -17.97
N ALA A 23 4.67 -8.29 -18.26
CA ALA A 23 4.88 -7.26 -17.27
C ALA A 23 4.03 -7.68 -16.07
N HIS A 24 4.70 -8.11 -14.98
CA HIS A 24 4.06 -8.44 -13.74
C HIS A 24 3.28 -7.18 -13.34
N LYS A 25 1.96 -7.16 -13.57
CA LYS A 25 1.13 -6.08 -13.02
C LYS A 25 1.38 -6.16 -11.52
N THR A 26 1.98 -5.11 -10.96
CA THR A 26 2.19 -5.02 -9.52
C THR A 26 0.83 -5.11 -8.86
N ASP A 27 0.60 -6.20 -8.14
CA ASP A 27 -0.57 -6.31 -7.29
C ASP A 27 -0.33 -5.47 -6.04
N HIS A 28 -1.04 -4.34 -5.94
CA HIS A 28 -0.94 -3.44 -4.81
C HIS A 28 -1.43 -4.09 -3.51
N TRP A 29 -2.33 -5.07 -3.58
CA TRP A 29 -2.80 -5.81 -2.40
C TRP A 29 -1.69 -6.68 -1.82
N ASP A 30 -1.02 -7.45 -2.67
CA ASP A 30 0.11 -8.29 -2.23
C ASP A 30 1.30 -7.43 -1.78
N SER A 31 1.57 -6.32 -2.47
CA SER A 31 2.62 -5.38 -2.07
C SER A 31 2.34 -4.76 -0.70
N TYR A 32 1.10 -4.35 -0.45
CA TYR A 32 0.68 -3.81 0.84
C TYR A 32 0.83 -4.85 1.96
N GLN A 33 0.31 -6.06 1.76
CA GLN A 33 0.41 -7.12 2.75
C GLN A 33 1.86 -7.53 3.02
N HIS A 34 2.68 -7.61 1.97
CA HIS A 34 4.09 -7.98 2.10
C HIS A 34 4.84 -6.95 2.95
N LEU A 35 4.68 -5.66 2.64
CA LEU A 35 5.33 -4.59 3.39
C LEU A 35 4.85 -4.54 4.86
N ALA A 36 3.54 -4.69 5.11
CA ALA A 36 3.01 -4.76 6.47
C ALA A 36 3.65 -5.91 7.28
N LYS A 37 3.77 -7.10 6.68
CA LYS A 37 4.44 -8.26 7.32
C LYS A 37 5.93 -8.04 7.51
N GLU A 38 6.60 -7.35 6.59
CA GLU A 38 8.01 -6.99 6.72
C GLU A 38 8.24 -6.04 7.89
N ILE A 39 7.37 -5.04 8.08
CA ILE A 39 7.42 -4.15 9.24
C ILE A 39 7.21 -4.97 10.51
N ALA A 40 6.22 -5.87 10.56
CA ALA A 40 5.93 -6.70 11.74
C ALA A 40 7.14 -7.55 12.13
N ALA A 41 7.81 -8.16 11.14
CA ALA A 41 9.00 -8.97 11.39
C ALA A 41 10.24 -8.18 11.84
N SER A 42 10.22 -6.85 11.70
CA SER A 42 11.38 -5.99 11.96
C SER A 42 11.14 -4.89 13.00
N VAL A 43 9.94 -4.78 13.58
CA VAL A 43 9.54 -3.69 14.48
C VAL A 43 10.45 -3.56 15.71
N ASP A 44 11.01 -4.65 16.23
CA ASP A 44 11.90 -4.63 17.39
C ASP A 44 13.37 -4.35 17.07
N SER A 45 13.79 -4.53 15.81
CA SER A 45 15.21 -4.57 15.45
C SER A 45 15.62 -3.54 14.41
N ALA A 46 14.69 -3.05 13.60
CA ALA A 46 14.97 -2.03 12.60
C ALA A 46 15.25 -0.67 13.26
N PRO A 47 16.10 0.17 12.65
CA PRO A 47 16.21 1.57 13.02
C PRO A 47 14.84 2.27 12.93
N ILE A 48 14.48 3.11 13.90
CA ILE A 48 13.18 3.81 13.90
C ILE A 48 12.94 4.64 12.62
N ALA A 49 14.01 5.20 12.04
CA ALA A 49 13.95 5.93 10.77
C ALA A 49 13.57 5.02 9.58
N GLU A 50 13.93 3.73 9.63
CA GLU A 50 13.49 2.75 8.64
C GLU A 50 12.01 2.42 8.81
N LEU A 51 11.55 2.26 10.06
CA LEU A 51 10.12 2.08 10.36
C LEU A 51 9.29 3.27 9.88
N ALA A 52 9.77 4.50 10.08
CA ALA A 52 9.13 5.70 9.56
C ALA A 52 9.00 5.69 8.02
N LYS A 53 10.07 5.29 7.32
CA LYS A 53 10.09 5.19 5.85
C LYS A 53 9.12 4.12 5.36
N LYS A 54 9.16 2.92 5.94
CA LYS A 54 8.30 1.79 5.55
C LYS A 54 6.82 2.08 5.83
N SER A 55 6.51 2.73 6.95
CA SER A 55 5.14 3.14 7.29
C SER A 55 4.59 4.19 6.32
N ALA A 56 5.42 5.16 5.90
CA ALA A 56 5.06 6.11 4.86
C ALA A 56 4.87 5.45 3.47
N GLU A 57 5.68 4.44 3.15
CA GLU A 57 5.51 3.64 1.94
C GLU A 57 4.21 2.82 1.99
N LEU A 58 3.87 2.26 3.15
CA LEU A 58 2.62 1.54 3.37
C LEU A 58 1.41 2.46 3.20
N THR A 59 1.46 3.67 3.77
CA THR A 59 0.48 4.75 3.53
C THR A 59 0.33 5.04 2.03
N THR A 60 1.46 5.13 1.32
CA THR A 60 1.47 5.36 -0.13
C THR A 60 0.82 4.21 -0.90
N LEU A 61 1.03 2.95 -0.47
CA LEU A 61 0.36 1.78 -1.08
C LEU A 61 -1.15 1.82 -0.85
N SER A 62 -1.63 2.30 0.30
CA SER A 62 -3.07 2.52 0.56
C SER A 62 -3.70 3.42 -0.51
N THR A 63 -3.00 4.49 -0.91
CA THR A 63 -3.50 5.41 -1.95
C THR A 63 -3.63 4.74 -3.33
N LYS A 64 -2.91 3.65 -3.57
CA LYS A 64 -2.94 2.89 -4.83
C LYS A 64 -4.01 1.80 -4.83
N LEU A 65 -4.29 1.17 -3.68
CA LEU A 65 -5.26 0.07 -3.58
C LEU A 65 -6.70 0.56 -3.35
N LEU A 66 -6.90 1.62 -2.56
CA LEU A 66 -8.24 2.09 -2.19
C LEU A 66 -9.10 2.60 -3.37
N PRO A 67 -8.55 3.19 -4.44
CA PRO A 67 -9.35 3.49 -5.64
C PRO A 67 -10.01 2.25 -6.25
N ALA A 68 -9.32 1.10 -6.28
CA ALA A 68 -9.91 -0.15 -6.76
C ALA A 68 -10.99 -0.68 -5.81
N PHE A 69 -10.82 -0.49 -4.50
CA PHE A 69 -11.85 -0.80 -3.51
C PHE A 69 -13.11 0.06 -3.69
N VAL A 70 -12.96 1.37 -3.92
CA VAL A 70 -14.10 2.29 -4.18
C VAL A 70 -14.91 1.87 -5.41
N VAL A 71 -14.27 1.32 -6.46
CA VAL A 71 -14.99 0.78 -7.62
C VAL A 71 -15.90 -0.40 -7.23
N LYS A 72 -15.47 -1.24 -6.28
CA LYS A 72 -16.25 -2.37 -5.75
C LYS A 72 -17.26 -1.94 -4.68
N GLN A 73 -16.98 -0.86 -3.96
CA GLN A 73 -17.79 -0.31 -2.89
C GLN A 73 -18.11 1.18 -3.14
N PRO A 74 -18.96 1.52 -4.13
CA PRO A 74 -19.22 2.92 -4.50
C PRO A 74 -19.81 3.76 -3.37
N ILE A 75 -20.46 3.13 -2.38
CA ILE A 75 -20.96 3.79 -1.17
C ILE A 75 -19.84 4.49 -0.36
N CYS A 76 -18.59 4.03 -0.50
CA CYS A 76 -17.43 4.57 0.18
C CYS A 76 -16.77 5.75 -0.55
N LYS A 77 -17.25 6.14 -1.74
CA LYS A 77 -16.59 7.13 -2.59
C LYS A 77 -16.31 8.46 -1.88
N ASP A 78 -17.31 9.04 -1.22
CA ASP A 78 -17.14 10.35 -0.58
C ASP A 78 -16.21 10.24 0.64
N TYR A 79 -16.40 9.18 1.43
CA TYR A 79 -15.66 8.94 2.67
C TYR A 79 -14.17 8.67 2.39
N LEU A 80 -13.87 7.68 1.55
CA LEU A 80 -12.50 7.35 1.18
C LEU A 80 -11.88 8.42 0.28
N GLY A 81 -12.68 9.12 -0.52
CA GLY A 81 -12.20 10.26 -1.31
C GLY A 81 -11.64 11.38 -0.41
N ALA A 82 -12.33 11.71 0.68
CA ALA A 82 -11.86 12.69 1.65
C ALA A 82 -10.58 12.23 2.36
N ALA A 83 -10.52 10.97 2.80
CA ALA A 83 -9.33 10.40 3.43
C ALA A 83 -8.12 10.38 2.47
N LEU A 84 -8.32 9.93 1.22
CA LEU A 84 -7.27 9.87 0.20
C LEU A 84 -6.74 11.26 -0.17
N ALA A 85 -7.59 12.28 -0.21
CA ALA A 85 -7.17 13.65 -0.47
C ALA A 85 -6.24 14.21 0.62
N ALA A 86 -6.35 13.69 1.85
CA ALA A 86 -5.54 14.10 2.99
C ALA A 86 -4.32 13.19 3.26
N ALA A 87 -4.11 12.14 2.47
CA ALA A 87 -3.08 11.12 2.74
C ALA A 87 -1.67 11.68 2.96
N ASN A 88 -1.26 12.67 2.15
CA ASN A 88 0.05 13.32 2.30
C ASN A 88 0.11 14.22 3.53
N ASP A 89 -0.98 14.94 3.81
CA ASP A 89 -1.06 15.89 4.92
C ASP A 89 -1.06 15.13 6.26
N MET A 90 -1.76 13.99 6.35
CA MET A 90 -1.81 13.13 7.54
C MET A 90 -0.42 12.81 8.11
N MET A 91 0.56 12.52 7.24
CA MET A 91 1.94 12.19 7.66
C MET A 91 2.76 13.38 8.18
N THR A 92 2.17 14.59 8.17
CA THR A 92 2.77 15.83 8.66
C THR A 92 2.04 16.39 9.89
N LEU A 93 0.92 15.78 10.28
CA LEU A 93 0.16 16.16 11.47
C LEU A 93 0.88 15.72 12.75
N SER A 94 0.51 16.35 13.86
CA SER A 94 0.77 15.78 15.19
C SER A 94 -0.07 14.52 15.42
N LEU A 95 0.36 13.68 16.38
CA LEU A 95 -0.38 12.49 16.76
C LEU A 95 -1.83 12.83 17.17
N ASP A 96 -2.02 13.84 18.03
CA ASP A 96 -3.36 14.28 18.47
C ASP A 96 -4.25 14.73 17.30
N GLU A 97 -3.66 15.35 16.27
CA GLU A 97 -4.41 15.79 15.09
C GLU A 97 -4.83 14.62 14.21
N ILE A 98 -3.95 13.65 13.93
CA ILE A 98 -4.33 12.48 13.13
C ILE A 98 -5.37 11.62 13.86
N GLU A 99 -5.24 11.47 15.18
CA GLU A 99 -6.20 10.76 16.02
C GLU A 99 -7.59 11.41 15.96
N ARG A 100 -7.67 12.70 16.25
CA ARG A 100 -8.94 13.43 16.26
C ARG A 100 -9.57 13.53 14.87
N ASP A 101 -8.76 13.86 13.86
CA ASP A 101 -9.27 14.25 12.55
C ASP A 101 -9.54 13.04 11.63
N TYR A 102 -8.82 11.92 11.81
CA TYR A 102 -8.87 10.79 10.88
C TYR A 102 -9.02 9.41 11.53
N HIS A 103 -8.51 9.14 12.74
CA HIS A 103 -8.94 7.92 13.47
C HIS A 103 -10.38 8.05 13.94
N ALA A 104 -10.71 9.18 14.60
CA ALA A 104 -12.04 9.51 15.12
C ALA A 104 -12.94 10.24 14.10
N ASP A 105 -12.58 10.22 12.82
CA ASP A 105 -13.36 10.73 11.69
C ASP A 105 -13.72 12.24 11.76
N GLY A 106 -13.03 13.06 12.58
CA GLY A 106 -13.38 14.46 12.81
C GLY A 106 -13.38 15.37 11.57
N LYS A 107 -12.58 15.05 10.55
CA LYS A 107 -12.55 15.76 9.26
C LYS A 107 -13.19 14.97 8.10
N LEU A 108 -13.72 13.78 8.38
CA LEU A 108 -14.31 12.92 7.36
C LEU A 108 -15.83 13.11 7.27
N PRO A 109 -16.45 12.86 6.10
CA PRO A 109 -17.90 12.73 6.00
C PRO A 109 -18.40 11.62 6.92
N ALA A 110 -19.68 11.65 7.28
CA ALA A 110 -20.28 10.56 8.06
C ALA A 110 -20.09 9.20 7.34
N VAL A 111 -19.56 8.23 8.07
CA VAL A 111 -19.33 6.88 7.55
C VAL A 111 -20.65 6.19 7.25
N LYS A 112 -20.75 5.57 6.05
CA LYS A 112 -21.99 4.95 5.56
C LYS A 112 -22.00 3.43 5.71
N SER A 113 -20.85 2.79 5.92
CA SER A 113 -20.74 1.35 6.17
C SER A 113 -19.44 0.99 6.87
N ALA A 114 -19.44 -0.15 7.59
CA ALA A 114 -18.23 -0.70 8.21
C ALA A 114 -17.11 -0.96 7.19
N ALA A 115 -17.46 -1.38 5.97
CA ALA A 115 -16.48 -1.58 4.91
C ALA A 115 -15.73 -0.28 4.55
N CYS A 116 -16.39 0.88 4.60
CA CYS A 116 -15.72 2.16 4.38
C CYS A 116 -14.80 2.55 5.54
N TYR A 117 -15.23 2.27 6.77
CA TYR A 117 -14.43 2.48 7.99
C TYR A 117 -13.12 1.69 7.91
N HIS A 118 -13.19 0.36 7.76
CA HIS A 118 -12.00 -0.50 7.67
C HIS A 118 -11.09 -0.14 6.50
N ALA A 119 -11.66 0.29 5.37
CA ALA A 119 -10.87 0.71 4.22
C ALA A 119 -10.11 2.03 4.48
N LYS A 120 -10.67 2.96 5.24
CA LYS A 120 -9.97 4.18 5.67
C LYS A 120 -8.81 3.84 6.60
N ASP A 121 -9.00 2.88 7.48
CA ASP A 121 -7.99 2.46 8.44
C ASP A 121 -6.74 1.84 7.77
N LEU A 122 -6.86 1.28 6.56
CA LEU A 122 -5.67 0.92 5.77
C LEU A 122 -4.78 2.10 5.41
N LEU A 123 -5.29 3.32 5.43
CA LEU A 123 -4.55 4.55 5.17
C LEU A 123 -4.12 5.23 6.46
N VAL A 124 -5.00 5.29 7.46
CA VAL A 124 -4.79 6.10 8.67
C VAL A 124 -3.77 5.46 9.61
N HIS A 125 -3.89 4.17 9.95
CA HIS A 125 -2.92 3.52 10.85
C HIS A 125 -1.47 3.57 10.33
N PRO A 126 -1.17 3.30 9.03
CA PRO A 126 0.19 3.45 8.53
C PRO A 126 0.69 4.90 8.56
N ALA A 127 -0.19 5.89 8.39
CA ALA A 127 0.18 7.29 8.52
C ALA A 127 0.51 7.63 9.99
N THR A 128 -0.27 7.10 10.93
CA THR A 128 -0.04 7.23 12.38
C THR A 128 1.28 6.59 12.79
N MET A 129 1.57 5.37 12.34
CA MET A 129 2.88 4.72 12.52
C MET A 129 4.02 5.60 11.98
N ALA A 130 3.84 6.20 10.80
CA ALA A 130 4.84 7.08 10.22
C ALA A 130 5.04 8.37 11.03
N VAL A 131 4.00 8.92 11.66
CA VAL A 131 4.10 10.07 12.57
C VAL A 131 4.85 9.65 13.84
N ILE A 132 4.40 8.59 14.52
CA ILE A 132 5.02 8.07 15.76
C ILE A 132 6.51 7.85 15.54
N ALA A 133 6.90 7.09 14.50
CA ALA A 133 8.29 6.76 14.22
C ALA A 133 9.16 7.98 13.83
N LYS A 134 8.56 9.09 13.39
CA LYS A 134 9.30 10.33 13.08
C LYS A 134 9.47 11.24 14.29
N THR A 135 8.50 11.25 15.20
CA THR A 135 8.40 12.30 16.22
C THR A 135 8.69 11.81 17.64
N ALA A 136 8.49 10.53 17.93
CA ALA A 136 8.74 9.96 19.26
C ALA A 136 10.21 9.53 19.44
N GLU A 137 10.63 9.43 20.70
CA GLU A 137 11.90 8.78 21.04
C GLU A 137 11.84 7.28 20.70
N ASP A 138 12.95 6.72 20.22
CA ASP A 138 13.06 5.28 19.99
C ASP A 138 13.12 4.53 21.33
N SER A 139 11.96 4.09 21.81
CA SER A 139 11.76 3.42 23.08
C SER A 139 10.93 2.14 22.90
N LYS A 140 10.88 1.30 23.94
CA LYS A 140 10.04 0.11 23.94
C LYS A 140 8.56 0.46 23.75
N ASP A 141 8.07 1.46 24.49
CA ASP A 141 6.69 1.92 24.44
C ASP A 141 6.33 2.46 23.04
N THR A 142 7.25 3.19 22.40
CA THR A 142 7.09 3.66 21.02
C THR A 142 6.97 2.50 20.04
N ARG A 143 7.78 1.45 20.21
CA ARG A 143 7.75 0.26 19.34
C ARG A 143 6.47 -0.55 19.55
N GLU A 144 6.02 -0.72 20.79
CA GLU A 144 4.74 -1.34 21.12
C GLU A 144 3.57 -0.56 20.51
N GLN A 145 3.62 0.78 20.52
CA GLN A 145 2.60 1.59 19.86
C GLN A 145 2.58 1.36 18.34
N ILE A 146 3.74 1.33 17.68
CA ILE A 146 3.83 1.02 16.24
C ILE A 146 3.32 -0.40 15.95
N GLU A 147 3.60 -1.36 16.82
CA GLU A 147 3.12 -2.74 16.69
C GLU A 147 1.60 -2.80 16.78
N HIS A 148 0.97 -2.15 17.76
CA HIS A 148 -0.49 -2.09 17.87
C HIS A 148 -1.15 -1.47 16.62
N GLU A 149 -0.62 -0.35 16.12
CA GLU A 149 -1.13 0.25 14.87
C GLU A 149 -1.01 -0.72 13.69
N LEU A 150 0.06 -1.52 13.64
CA LEU A 150 0.26 -2.52 12.59
C LEU A 150 -0.65 -3.74 12.74
N GLU A 151 -1.01 -4.14 13.95
CA GLU A 151 -2.01 -5.17 14.20
C GLU A 151 -3.38 -4.74 13.64
N GLU A 152 -3.79 -3.49 13.92
CA GLU A 152 -5.01 -2.90 13.37
C GLU A 152 -4.96 -2.87 11.83
N VAL A 153 -3.82 -2.49 11.23
CA VAL A 153 -3.62 -2.56 9.77
C VAL A 153 -3.91 -3.96 9.22
N LEU A 154 -3.33 -5.00 9.83
CA LEU A 154 -3.47 -6.38 9.36
C LEU A 154 -4.89 -6.90 9.54
N GLU A 155 -5.55 -6.56 10.64
CA GLU A 155 -6.96 -6.88 10.88
C GLU A 155 -7.86 -6.22 9.84
N HIS A 156 -7.75 -4.90 9.67
CA HIS A 156 -8.50 -4.16 8.66
C HIS A 156 -8.22 -4.67 7.25
N PHE A 157 -6.98 -5.02 6.93
CA PHE A 157 -6.62 -5.53 5.61
C PHE A 157 -7.37 -6.81 5.28
N SER A 158 -7.52 -7.72 6.24
CA SER A 158 -8.31 -8.95 6.06
C SER A 158 -9.77 -8.64 5.71
N GLN A 159 -10.39 -7.72 6.46
CA GLN A 159 -11.79 -7.33 6.27
C GLN A 159 -12.02 -6.64 4.92
N VAL A 160 -11.11 -5.74 4.55
CA VAL A 160 -11.18 -5.00 3.29
C VAL A 160 -10.94 -5.92 2.10
N LYS A 161 -10.00 -6.86 2.19
CA LYS A 161 -9.76 -7.86 1.14
C LYS A 161 -10.99 -8.72 0.88
N GLN A 162 -11.65 -9.19 1.94
CA GLN A 162 -12.92 -9.91 1.83
C GLN A 162 -14.02 -9.04 1.20
N ALA A 163 -14.18 -7.79 1.65
CA ALA A 163 -15.16 -6.86 1.10
C ALA A 163 -14.87 -6.45 -0.37
N ALA A 164 -13.62 -6.61 -0.83
CA ALA A 164 -13.20 -6.44 -2.22
C ALA A 164 -13.46 -7.68 -3.10
N GLY A 165 -13.79 -8.82 -2.49
CA GLY A 165 -13.96 -10.11 -3.17
C GLY A 165 -12.64 -10.78 -3.55
N LEU A 166 -11.61 -10.63 -2.73
CA LEU A 166 -10.25 -11.16 -2.92
C LEU A 166 -9.84 -12.16 -1.83
#